data_AF-A0A2C6WCH1-F1
#
_entry.id   AF-A0A2C6WCH1-F1
#
_cell.length_a   1.000
_cell.length_b   1.000
_cell.length_c   1.000
_cell.angle_alpha   90.00
_cell.angle_beta   90.00
_cell.angle_gamma   90.00
#
_symmetry.space_group_name_H-M   'P 1'
#
loop_
_entity.id
_entity.type
_entity.pdbx_description
1 polymer ?
#
loop_
_entity_poly.entity_id
_entity_poly.type
_entity_poly.pdbx_seq_one_letter_code
_entity_poly.pdbx_strand_id
1 'polypeptide(L)'
;MENSNNQNVLSSLNYFSVFFAPLLFPIIVWICATKPATSHAKKALLNHIGITIFYFLSSAAFIFSQEVYRKPFDHPTTISNVSLALGLLFGLCIIILFIINLVRGIKLLLR
;
A
#
# COMPACT_ATOMS: atom_id res chain seq x y z
N MET A 1 -25.69 19.55 -4.69
CA MET A 1 -25.57 18.18 -5.24
C MET A 1 -24.31 18.03 -6.09
N GLU A 2 -23.96 18.97 -6.97
CA GLU A 2 -22.71 18.91 -7.75
C GLU A 2 -21.44 18.85 -6.89
N ASN A 3 -21.37 19.68 -5.84
CA ASN A 3 -20.23 19.68 -4.92
C ASN A 3 -20.03 18.35 -4.17
N SER A 4 -21.09 17.60 -3.85
CA SER A 4 -20.92 16.30 -3.16
C SER A 4 -20.35 15.23 -4.09
N ASN A 5 -20.79 15.19 -5.35
CA ASN A 5 -20.28 14.25 -6.33
C ASN A 5 -18.81 14.52 -6.65
N ASN A 6 -18.44 15.80 -6.82
CA ASN A 6 -17.05 16.19 -7.04
C ASN A 6 -16.14 15.79 -5.87
N GLN A 7 -16.63 15.93 -4.63
CA GLN A 7 -15.91 15.49 -3.43
C GLN A 7 -15.80 13.96 -3.34
N ASN A 8 -16.81 13.21 -3.77
CA ASN A 8 -16.78 11.74 -3.83
C ASN A 8 -15.78 11.23 -4.86
N VAL A 9 -15.76 11.82 -6.06
CA VAL A 9 -14.78 11.51 -7.11
C VAL A 9 -13.38 11.82 -6.63
N LEU A 10 -13.12 13.03 -6.10
CA LEU A 10 -11.81 13.39 -5.56
C LEU A 10 -11.37 12.47 -4.41
N SER A 11 -12.30 12.07 -3.53
CA SER A 11 -12.04 11.13 -2.45
C SER A 11 -11.71 9.73 -2.95
N SER A 12 -12.37 9.26 -4.01
CA SER A 12 -12.10 7.96 -4.63
C SER A 12 -10.71 7.91 -5.28
N LEU A 13 -10.31 9.00 -5.96
CA LEU A 13 -9.01 9.11 -6.62
C LEU A 13 -7.86 9.05 -5.63
N ASN A 14 -8.05 9.48 -4.37
CA ASN A 14 -7.04 9.30 -3.33
C ASN A 14 -6.67 7.83 -3.15
N TYR A 15 -7.66 6.93 -3.12
CA TYR A 15 -7.42 5.49 -3.00
C TYR A 15 -6.90 4.87 -4.30
N PHE A 16 -7.36 5.31 -5.47
CA PHE A 16 -6.83 4.83 -6.75
C PHE A 16 -5.43 5.37 -7.08
N SER A 17 -4.96 6.41 -6.38
CA SER A 17 -3.61 6.92 -6.61
C SER A 17 -2.51 5.90 -6.32
N VAL A 18 -2.83 4.77 -5.66
CA VAL A 18 -1.94 3.60 -5.56
C VAL A 18 -1.39 3.15 -6.93
N PHE A 19 -2.12 3.38 -8.02
CA PHE A 19 -1.74 3.00 -9.38
C PHE A 19 -0.80 3.99 -10.09
N PHE A 20 -0.80 5.28 -9.73
CA PHE A 20 -0.13 6.31 -10.53
C PHE A 20 0.65 7.36 -9.74
N ALA A 21 0.26 7.67 -8.51
CA ALA A 21 0.91 8.68 -7.68
C ALA A 21 0.66 8.43 -6.17
N PRO A 22 1.10 7.27 -5.63
CA PRO A 22 0.68 6.79 -4.31
C PRO A 22 0.94 7.76 -3.16
N LEU A 23 1.99 8.60 -3.24
CA LEU A 23 2.30 9.58 -2.21
C LEU A 23 1.89 11.00 -2.63
N LEU A 24 2.28 11.41 -3.83
CA LEU A 24 2.12 12.79 -4.29
C LEU A 24 0.64 13.21 -4.35
N PHE A 25 -0.23 12.37 -4.93
CA PHE A 25 -1.63 12.74 -5.09
C PHE A 25 -2.36 12.85 -3.73
N PRO A 26 -2.27 11.86 -2.81
CA PRO A 26 -2.90 12.01 -1.50
C PRO A 26 -2.35 13.16 -0.66
N ILE A 27 -1.05 13.47 -0.76
CA ILE A 27 -0.47 14.62 -0.04
C ILE A 27 -1.08 15.93 -0.54
N ILE A 28 -1.14 16.12 -1.87
CA ILE A 28 -1.73 17.33 -2.46
C ILE A 28 -3.19 17.49 -2.02
N VAL A 29 -3.99 16.43 -2.12
CA VAL A 29 -5.41 16.50 -1.74
C VAL A 29 -5.58 16.70 -0.23
N TRP A 30 -4.72 16.12 0.59
CA TRP A 30 -4.78 16.29 2.05
C TRP A 30 -4.58 17.76 2.46
N ILE A 31 -3.64 18.47 1.80
CA ILE A 31 -3.29 19.87 2.08
C ILE A 31 -4.29 20.84 1.44
N CYS A 32 -4.68 20.60 0.18
CA CYS A 32 -5.38 21.60 -0.63
C CYS A 32 -6.91 21.43 -0.64
N ALA A 33 -7.46 20.27 -0.27
CA ALA A 33 -8.90 20.03 -0.32
C ALA A 33 -9.59 20.18 1.05
N THR A 34 -10.91 20.35 1.02
CA THR A 34 -11.77 20.41 2.20
C THR A 34 -12.32 19.02 2.56
N LYS A 35 -13.08 18.94 3.67
CA LYS A 35 -13.79 17.71 4.04
C LYS A 35 -14.93 17.44 3.04
N PRO A 36 -15.20 16.15 2.69
CA PRO A 36 -14.59 14.94 3.24
C PRO A 36 -13.27 14.50 2.57
N ALA A 37 -12.87 15.07 1.43
CA ALA A 37 -11.73 14.61 0.64
C ALA A 37 -10.41 14.57 1.43
N THR A 38 -10.12 15.58 2.25
CA THR A 38 -8.93 15.59 3.12
C THR A 38 -8.85 14.38 4.07
N SER A 39 -9.99 13.87 4.56
CA SER A 39 -10.03 12.69 5.45
C SER A 39 -9.70 11.40 4.69
N HIS A 40 -10.18 11.28 3.45
CA HIS A 40 -9.89 10.15 2.58
C HIS A 40 -8.44 10.16 2.09
N ALA A 41 -7.90 11.34 1.80
CA ALA A 41 -6.51 11.54 1.44
C ALA A 41 -5.56 11.05 2.53
N LYS A 42 -5.77 11.43 3.80
CA LYS A 42 -4.96 10.94 4.93
C LYS A 42 -5.01 9.41 5.06
N LYS A 43 -6.20 8.81 4.91
CA LYS A 43 -6.38 7.35 5.00
C LYS A 43 -5.70 6.60 3.86
N ALA A 44 -5.86 7.09 2.63
CA ALA A 44 -5.19 6.52 1.47
C ALA A 44 -3.66 6.62 1.61
N LEU A 45 -3.15 7.78 2.02
CA LEU A 45 -1.72 7.99 2.25
C LEU A 45 -1.13 7.00 3.26
N LEU A 46 -1.80 6.75 4.38
CA LEU A 46 -1.37 5.75 5.37
C LEU A 46 -1.31 4.34 4.76
N ASN A 47 -2.33 3.94 4.00
CA ASN A 47 -2.31 2.65 3.32
C ASN A 47 -1.17 2.57 2.30
N HIS A 48 -0.88 3.64 1.56
CA HIS A 48 0.14 3.68 0.52
C HIS A 48 1.57 3.65 1.10
N ILE A 49 1.77 4.31 2.24
CA ILE A 49 3.00 4.19 3.02
C ILE A 49 3.16 2.76 3.52
N GLY A 50 2.09 2.14 4.04
CA GLY A 50 2.10 0.73 4.45
C GLY A 50 2.48 -0.21 3.30
N ILE A 51 1.87 -0.03 2.12
CA ILE A 51 2.22 -0.78 0.89
C ILE A 51 3.71 -0.62 0.57
N THR A 52 4.22 0.62 0.58
CA THR A 52 5.63 0.91 0.29
C THR A 52 6.56 0.21 1.29
N ILE A 53 6.28 0.31 2.59
CA ILE A 53 7.08 -0.32 3.65
C ILE A 53 7.08 -1.84 3.49
N PHE A 54 5.90 -2.46 3.34
CA PHE A 54 5.81 -3.91 3.18
C PHE A 54 6.45 -4.40 1.88
N TYR A 55 6.41 -3.60 0.81
CA TYR A 55 7.12 -3.91 -0.43
C TYR A 55 8.63 -3.99 -0.21
N PHE A 56 9.22 -3.02 0.48
CA PHE A 56 10.65 -3.05 0.78
C PHE A 56 11.02 -4.19 1.73
N LEU A 57 10.22 -4.44 2.77
CA LEU A 57 10.44 -5.54 3.70
C LEU A 57 10.32 -6.90 3.01
N SER A 58 9.31 -7.09 2.16
CA SER A 58 9.11 -8.30 1.38
C SER A 58 10.30 -8.53 0.44
N SER A 59 10.69 -7.50 -0.32
CA SER A 59 11.83 -7.56 -1.25
C SER A 59 13.15 -7.86 -0.53
N ALA A 60 13.41 -7.20 0.61
CA ALA A 60 14.59 -7.45 1.42
C ALA A 60 14.62 -8.89 1.95
N ALA A 61 13.49 -9.42 2.40
CA ALA A 61 13.38 -10.79 2.85
C ALA A 61 13.60 -11.79 1.70
N PHE A 62 13.05 -11.57 0.52
CA PHE A 62 13.34 -12.41 -0.65
C PHE A 62 14.82 -12.40 -1.05
N ILE A 63 15.45 -11.22 -1.10
CA ILE A 63 16.87 -11.09 -1.40
C ILE A 63 17.71 -11.80 -0.33
N PHE A 64 17.41 -11.58 0.95
CA PHE A 64 18.12 -12.19 2.07
C PHE A 64 17.99 -13.72 2.09
N SER A 65 16.78 -14.25 1.83
CA SER A 65 16.53 -15.68 1.68
C SER A 65 17.45 -16.32 0.63
N GLN A 66 17.61 -15.68 -0.53
CA GLN A 66 18.46 -16.17 -1.61
C GLN A 66 19.95 -16.08 -1.26
N GLU A 67 20.37 -14.97 -0.63
CA GLU A 67 21.77 -14.78 -0.21
C GLU A 67 22.21 -15.79 0.85
N VAL A 68 21.35 -16.08 1.83
CA VAL A 68 21.66 -17.05 2.89
C VAL A 68 21.74 -18.46 2.34
N TYR A 69 20.83 -18.85 1.43
CA TYR A 69 20.83 -20.19 0.85
C TYR A 69 22.14 -20.53 0.11
N ARG A 70 22.81 -19.52 -0.45
CA ARG A 70 24.02 -19.68 -1.28
C ARG A 70 25.33 -19.62 -0.50
N LYS A 71 25.30 -19.22 0.77
CA LYS A 71 26.49 -19.00 1.61
C LYS A 71 26.62 -20.09 2.67
N PRO A 72 27.84 -20.36 3.16
CA PRO A 72 28.08 -21.42 4.16
C PRO A 72 27.75 -20.93 5.57
N PHE A 73 26.51 -20.51 5.80
CA PHE A 73 26.00 -20.23 7.15
C PHE A 73 25.66 -21.54 7.89
N ASP A 74 25.52 -21.48 9.21
CA ASP A 74 24.92 -22.56 9.97
C ASP A 74 23.41 -22.63 9.67
N HIS A 75 22.93 -23.81 9.27
CA HIS A 75 21.53 -24.06 8.89
C HIS A 75 20.95 -23.09 7.82
N PRO A 76 21.60 -22.97 6.64
CA PRO A 76 21.23 -21.97 5.63
C PRO A 76 19.84 -22.21 5.04
N THR A 77 19.42 -23.47 4.96
CA THR A 77 18.08 -23.87 4.48
C THR A 77 16.98 -23.38 5.41
N THR A 78 17.13 -23.57 6.73
CA THR A 78 16.15 -23.13 7.73
C THR A 78 16.01 -21.60 7.72
N ILE A 79 17.12 -20.88 7.77
CA ILE A 79 17.12 -19.41 7.79
C ILE A 79 16.50 -18.86 6.49
N SER A 80 16.87 -19.43 5.34
CA SER A 80 16.32 -19.04 4.05
C SER A 80 14.80 -19.24 3.98
N ASN A 81 14.30 -20.40 4.43
CA ASN A 81 12.86 -20.71 4.44
C ASN A 81 12.08 -19.78 5.36
N VAL A 82 12.61 -19.46 6.54
CA VAL A 82 11.99 -18.50 7.47
C VAL A 82 11.92 -17.11 6.86
N SER A 83 13.00 -16.66 6.23
CA SER A 83 13.03 -15.36 5.55
C SER A 83 12.06 -15.31 4.37
N LEU A 84 11.97 -16.38 3.58
CA LEU A 84 11.01 -16.51 2.49
C LEU A 84 9.57 -16.44 3.00
N ALA A 85 9.24 -17.17 4.07
CA ALA A 85 7.92 -17.15 4.69
C ALA A 85 7.54 -15.75 5.19
N LEU A 86 8.49 -15.02 5.78
CA LEU A 86 8.30 -13.62 6.20
C LEU A 86 8.08 -12.69 4.98
N GLY A 87 8.83 -12.89 3.90
CA GLY A 87 8.66 -12.15 2.65
C GLY A 87 7.28 -12.34 2.03
N LEU A 88 6.77 -13.58 2.04
CA LEU A 88 5.42 -13.92 1.59
C LEU A 88 4.34 -13.30 2.48
N LEU A 89 4.53 -13.30 3.81
CA LEU A 89 3.62 -12.66 4.76
C LEU A 89 3.49 -11.16 4.48
N PHE A 90 4.61 -10.46 4.29
CA PHE A 90 4.58 -9.04 3.91
C PHE A 90 3.95 -8.83 2.53
N GLY A 91 4.21 -9.73 1.57
CA GLY A 91 3.54 -9.73 0.27
C GLY A 91 2.02 -9.81 0.39
N LEU A 92 1.51 -10.65 1.30
CA LEU A 92 0.08 -10.74 1.58
C LEU A 92 -0.46 -9.44 2.18
N CYS A 93 0.27 -8.79 3.09
CA CYS A 93 -0.12 -7.47 3.63
C CYS A 93 -0.25 -6.41 2.53
N ILE A 94 0.63 -6.41 1.53
CA ILE A 94 0.54 -5.50 0.36
C ILE A 94 -0.78 -5.73 -0.38
N ILE A 95 -1.10 -6.99 -0.69
CA ILE A 95 -2.33 -7.36 -1.42
C ILE A 95 -3.57 -6.91 -0.64
N ILE A 96 -3.60 -7.16 0.68
CA ILE A 96 -4.71 -6.76 1.54
C ILE A 96 -4.89 -5.24 1.52
N LEU A 97 -3.82 -4.47 1.74
CA LEU A 97 -3.88 -3.00 1.73
C LEU A 97 -4.31 -2.47 0.36
N PHE A 98 -3.80 -3.07 -0.72
CA PHE A 98 -4.17 -2.72 -2.08
C PHE A 98 -5.67 -2.94 -2.33
N ILE A 99 -6.22 -4.11 -1.96
CA ILE A 99 -7.66 -4.40 -2.07
C ILE A 99 -8.49 -3.42 -1.22
N ILE A 100 -8.04 -3.07 -0.01
CA ILE A 100 -8.72 -2.08 0.83
C ILE A 100 -8.82 -0.73 0.12
N ASN A 101 -7.75 -0.26 -0.54
CA ASN A 101 -7.80 0.98 -1.31
C ASN A 101 -8.76 0.85 -2.50
N LEU A 102 -8.68 -0.23 -3.27
CA LEU A 102 -9.54 -0.45 -4.43
C LEU A 102 -11.03 -0.45 -4.05
N VAL A 103 -11.41 -1.23 -3.03
CA VAL A 103 -12.80 -1.32 -2.55
C VAL A 103 -13.30 0.02 -2.01
N ARG A 104 -12.47 0.75 -1.26
CA ARG A 104 -12.86 2.08 -0.74
C ARG A 104 -13.02 3.10 -1.85
N GLY A 105 -12.14 3.08 -2.86
CA GLY A 105 -12.25 3.93 -4.05
C GLY A 105 -13.57 3.68 -4.79
N ILE A 106 -13.88 2.41 -5.11
CA ILE A 106 -15.12 2.04 -5.81
C ILE A 106 -16.36 2.43 -5.02
N LYS A 107 -16.39 2.16 -3.70
CA LYS A 107 -17.52 2.52 -2.84
C LYS A 107 -17.80 4.03 -2.82
N LEU A 108 -16.76 4.86 -2.93
CA LEU A 108 -16.92 6.32 -2.99
C LEU A 108 -17.38 6.80 -4.37
N LEU A 109 -16.91 6.17 -5.45
CA LEU A 109 -17.38 6.50 -6.81
C LEU A 109 -18.87 6.21 -7.01
N LEU A 110 -19.37 5.14 -6.41
CA LEU A 110 -20.76 4.70 -6.59
C LEU A 110 -21.75 5.40 -5.65
N ARG A 111 -21.29 6.38 -4.86
CA ARG A 111 -22.10 7.12 -3.90
C ARG A 111 -22.47 8.49 -4.41
#